data_AF-A0A835RLZ0-F1
#
_entry.id   AF-A0A835RLZ0-F1
#
_cell.length_a   1.000
_cell.length_b   1.000
_cell.length_c   1.000
_cell.angle_alpha   90.00
_cell.angle_beta   90.00
_cell.angle_gamma   90.00
#
_symmetry.space_group_name_H-M   'P 1'
#
loop_
_entity.id
_entity.type
_entity.pdbx_description
1 polymer ?
#
loop_
_entity_poly.entity_id
_entity_poly.type
_entity_poly.pdbx_seq_one_letter_code
_entity_poly.pdbx_strand_id
1 'polypeptide(L)'
;MRPPANVISMNELVELWEMKISKKVEKDYVSEEKLLKSIQDISYPDNRDLIFIYSAFIKGDHTFFNIDENGVDATKLYSNMAYTTVSQFLDNLV
;
A
#
# COMPACT_ATOMS: atom_id res chain seq x y z
N MET A 1 -9.42 3.41 -8.72
CA MET A 1 -9.23 4.74 -8.09
C MET A 1 -7.78 4.84 -7.67
N ARG A 2 -7.05 5.83 -8.16
CA ARG A 2 -5.66 6.10 -7.74
C ARG A 2 -5.50 7.58 -7.41
N PRO A 3 -6.00 8.05 -6.25
CA PRO A 3 -5.87 9.45 -5.86
C PRO A 3 -4.39 9.81 -5.75
N PRO A 4 -3.91 10.86 -6.46
CA PRO A 4 -2.47 11.14 -6.57
C PRO A 4 -1.74 11.25 -5.22
N ALA A 5 -2.37 11.81 -4.19
CA ALA A 5 -1.76 11.94 -2.85
C ALA A 5 -1.81 10.65 -2.00
N ASN A 6 -2.41 9.57 -2.52
CA ASN A 6 -2.54 8.29 -1.82
C ASN A 6 -1.86 7.13 -2.57
N VAL A 7 -1.27 7.39 -3.73
CA VAL A 7 -0.39 6.43 -4.42
C VAL A 7 1.01 6.59 -3.84
N ILE A 8 1.34 5.72 -2.89
CA ILE A 8 2.59 5.79 -2.13
C ILE A 8 3.16 4.38 -1.94
N SER A 9 4.48 4.24 -2.03
CA SER A 9 5.18 3.00 -1.73
C SER A 9 5.29 2.76 -0.22
N MET A 10 5.60 1.52 0.19
CA MET A 10 5.82 1.21 1.61
C MET A 10 6.99 2.03 2.19
N ASN A 11 8.06 2.26 1.42
CA ASN A 11 9.20 3.04 1.88
C ASN A 11 8.83 4.51 2.14
N GLU A 12 8.13 5.14 1.20
CA GLU A 12 7.65 6.52 1.35
C GLU A 12 6.64 6.64 2.51
N LEU A 13 5.78 5.62 2.70
CA LEU A 13 4.86 5.58 3.84
C LEU A 13 5.61 5.51 5.17
N VAL A 14 6.66 4.69 5.27
CA VAL A 14 7.49 4.61 6.47
C VAL A 14 8.23 5.93 6.71
N GLU A 15 8.80 6.55 5.68
CA GLU A 15 9.46 7.86 5.81
C GLU A 15 8.49 8.93 6.30
N LEU A 16 7.28 8.98 5.73
CA LEU A 16 6.22 9.89 6.17
C LEU A 16 5.85 9.63 7.63
N TRP A 17 5.73 8.37 8.03
CA TRP A 17 5.44 8.00 9.41
C TRP A 17 6.55 8.39 10.37
N GLU A 18 7.82 8.11 10.05
CA GLU A 18 8.98 8.52 10.86
C GLU A 18 9.04 10.03 11.09
N MET A 19 8.67 10.83 10.07
CA MET A 19 8.55 12.28 10.21
C MET A 19 7.44 12.68 11.19
N LYS A 20 6.25 12.05 11.09
CA LYS A 20 5.09 12.32 11.97
C LYS A 20 5.42 12.02 13.43
N ILE A 21 6.07 10.90 13.72
CA ILE A 21 6.41 10.48 15.10
C ILE A 21 7.76 11.00 15.59
N SER A 22 8.51 11.76 14.76
CA SER A 22 9.86 12.25 15.06
C SER A 22 10.82 11.16 15.57
N LYS A 23 10.68 9.94 15.05
CA LYS A 23 11.43 8.76 15.49
C LYS A 23 11.71 7.83 14.31
N LYS A 24 12.92 7.27 14.27
CA LYS A 24 13.28 6.22 13.32
C LYS A 24 12.73 4.87 13.75
N VAL A 25 12.17 4.13 12.81
CA VAL A 25 11.71 2.76 13.02
C VAL A 25 12.78 1.79 12.55
N GLU A 26 12.91 0.67 13.25
CA GLU A 26 13.71 -0.46 12.77
C GLU A 26 13.01 -1.06 11.54
N LYS A 27 13.79 -1.36 10.49
CA LYS A 27 13.28 -1.80 9.18
C LYS A 27 13.88 -3.15 8.86
N ASP A 28 13.03 -4.17 8.81
CA ASP A 28 13.39 -5.48 8.33
C ASP A 28 12.90 -5.66 6.89
N TYR A 29 13.84 -5.89 5.97
CA TYR A 29 13.54 -6.16 4.57
C TYR A 29 13.42 -7.66 4.35
N VAL A 30 12.27 -8.09 3.81
CA VAL A 30 11.97 -9.48 3.49
C VAL A 30 12.05 -9.67 1.97
N SER A 31 12.84 -10.63 1.50
CA SER A 31 12.90 -10.96 0.08
C SER A 31 11.61 -11.63 -0.39
N GLU A 32 11.29 -11.47 -1.67
CA GLU A 32 10.17 -12.15 -2.32
C GLU A 32 10.21 -13.67 -2.10
N GLU A 33 11.37 -14.28 -2.27
CA GLU A 33 11.58 -15.73 -2.07
C GLU A 33 11.21 -16.18 -0.64
N LYS A 34 11.63 -15.40 0.37
CA LYS A 34 11.33 -15.71 1.78
C LYS A 34 9.84 -15.58 2.06
N LEU A 35 9.18 -14.56 1.51
CA LEU A 35 7.74 -14.37 1.65
C LEU A 35 6.95 -15.49 0.97
N LEU A 36 7.32 -15.87 -0.26
CA LEU A 36 6.69 -16.97 -0.99
C LEU A 36 6.83 -18.31 -0.24
N LYS A 37 8.00 -18.56 0.36
CA LYS A 37 8.19 -19.73 1.22
C LYS A 37 7.24 -19.69 2.43
N SER A 38 7.13 -18.56 3.12
CA SER A 38 6.19 -18.42 4.24
C SER A 38 4.74 -18.64 3.82
N ILE A 39 4.34 -18.21 2.63
CA ILE A 39 2.99 -18.46 2.08
C ILE A 39 2.75 -19.96 1.85
N GLN A 40 3.75 -20.70 1.36
CA GLN A 40 3.67 -22.14 1.10
C GLN A 40 3.69 -22.98 2.38
N ASP A 41 4.45 -22.56 3.39
CA ASP A 41 4.62 -23.29 4.65
C ASP A 41 3.39 -23.17 5.58
N ILE A 42 2.58 -22.12 5.42
CA ILE A 42 1.39 -21.86 6.25
C ILE A 42 0.13 -22.28 5.49
N SER A 43 -0.74 -23.06 6.13
CA SER A 43 -2.01 -23.50 5.52
C SER A 43 -3.03 -22.38 5.44
N TYR A 44 -3.90 -22.43 4.44
CA TYR A 44 -5.07 -21.55 4.38
C TYR A 44 -6.06 -21.90 5.52
N PRO A 45 -6.65 -20.91 6.21
CA PRO A 45 -6.67 -19.47 5.93
C PRO A 45 -5.54 -18.64 6.56
N ASP A 46 -4.64 -19.26 7.31
CA ASP A 46 -3.65 -18.54 8.13
C ASP A 46 -2.59 -17.80 7.28
N ASN A 47 -2.39 -18.19 6.02
CA ASN A 47 -1.50 -17.50 5.07
C ASN A 47 -2.17 -16.36 4.29
N ARG A 48 -3.46 -16.10 4.52
CA ARG A 48 -4.27 -15.15 3.74
C ARG A 48 -3.63 -13.77 3.68
N ASP A 49 -3.20 -13.23 4.81
CA ASP A 49 -2.63 -11.87 4.88
C ASP A 49 -1.32 -11.78 4.08
N LEU A 50 -0.49 -12.82 4.12
CA LEU A 50 0.76 -12.88 3.35
C LEU A 50 0.50 -12.90 1.84
N ILE A 51 -0.56 -13.58 1.39
CA ILE A 51 -0.98 -13.59 -0.02
C ILE A 51 -1.36 -12.16 -0.46
N PHE A 52 -2.13 -11.43 0.35
CA PHE A 52 -2.50 -10.04 0.04
C PHE A 52 -1.30 -9.09 0.08
N ILE A 53 -0.39 -9.26 1.05
CA ILE A 53 0.86 -8.49 1.12
C ILE A 53 1.71 -8.71 -0.14
N TYR A 54 1.85 -9.97 -0.58
CA TYR A 54 2.59 -10.30 -1.79
C TYR A 54 1.98 -9.65 -3.05
N SER A 55 0.66 -9.78 -3.23
CA SER A 55 -0.07 -9.15 -4.33
C SER A 55 0.08 -7.63 -4.33
N ALA A 56 -0.12 -6.98 -3.19
CA ALA A 56 -0.11 -5.52 -3.09
C ALA A 56 1.30 -4.91 -3.20
N PHE A 57 2.30 -5.47 -2.49
CA PHE A 57 3.61 -4.82 -2.30
C PHE A 57 4.74 -5.42 -3.13
N ILE A 58 4.61 -6.65 -3.60
CA ILE A 58 5.63 -7.30 -4.46
C ILE A 58 5.19 -7.27 -5.93
N LYS A 59 3.97 -7.75 -6.22
CA LYS A 59 3.43 -7.71 -7.58
C LYS A 59 2.94 -6.32 -7.98
N GLY A 60 2.54 -5.50 -7.01
CA GLY A 60 2.08 -4.14 -7.25
C GLY A 60 0.69 -4.11 -7.88
N ASP A 61 -0.18 -5.08 -7.59
CA ASP A 61 -1.45 -5.27 -8.30
C ASP A 61 -2.39 -4.05 -8.22
N HIS A 62 -2.20 -3.14 -7.27
CA HIS A 62 -2.96 -1.89 -7.20
C HIS A 62 -2.57 -0.87 -8.29
N THR A 63 -1.34 -0.93 -8.79
CA THR A 63 -0.73 0.11 -9.65
C THR A 63 -0.08 -0.43 -10.92
N PHE A 64 0.12 -1.75 -11.06
CA PHE A 64 0.89 -2.38 -12.14
C PHE A 64 0.31 -2.16 -13.55
N PHE A 65 -1.01 -1.97 -13.68
CA PHE A 65 -1.68 -1.75 -14.97
C PHE A 65 -2.23 -0.33 -15.07
N ASN A 66 -2.41 0.24 -16.27
CA ASN A 66 -3.13 1.50 -16.44
C ASN A 66 -4.65 1.29 -16.42
N ILE A 67 -5.40 2.29 -15.95
CA ILE A 67 -6.86 2.28 -16.11
C ILE A 67 -7.14 2.41 -17.60
N ASP A 68 -7.75 1.38 -18.18
CA ASP A 68 -8.06 1.30 -19.61
C ASP A 68 -9.28 2.15 -19.99
N GLU A 69 -9.65 2.12 -21.27
CA GLU A 69 -10.79 2.87 -21.82
C GLU A 69 -12.17 2.44 -21.29
N ASN A 70 -12.27 1.22 -20.74
CA ASN A 70 -13.49 0.69 -20.13
C ASN A 70 -13.53 0.95 -18.62
N GLY A 71 -12.37 1.22 -18.01
CA GLY A 71 -12.21 1.60 -16.62
C GLY A 71 -12.41 3.09 -16.41
N VAL A 72 -12.91 3.46 -15.23
CA VAL A 72 -13.07 4.87 -14.86
C VAL A 72 -12.42 5.14 -13.51
N ASP A 73 -11.62 6.21 -13.43
CA ASP A 73 -11.08 6.69 -12.16
C ASP A 73 -12.10 7.58 -11.44
N ALA A 74 -12.51 7.19 -10.23
CA ALA A 74 -13.45 7.98 -9.45
C ALA A 74 -12.94 9.39 -9.11
N THR A 75 -11.62 9.60 -9.00
CA THR A 75 -11.07 10.95 -8.78
C THR A 75 -11.23 11.85 -10.00
N LYS A 76 -11.39 11.28 -11.19
CA LYS A 76 -11.77 12.02 -12.40
C LYS A 76 -13.28 12.26 -12.45
N LEU A 77 -14.10 11.27 -12.06
CA LEU A 77 -15.56 11.39 -12.04
C LEU A 77 -16.07 12.39 -11.00
N TYR A 78 -15.47 12.37 -9.81
CA TYR A 78 -15.87 13.17 -8.65
C TYR A 78 -14.73 14.12 -8.26
N SER A 79 -14.24 14.89 -9.23
CA SER A 79 -13.09 15.79 -9.06
C SER A 79 -13.31 16.90 -8.03
N ASN A 80 -14.58 17.19 -7.71
CA ASN A 80 -14.99 18.14 -6.68
C ASN A 80 -15.10 17.52 -5.28
N MET A 81 -14.99 16.20 -5.15
CA MET A 81 -15.03 15.53 -3.85
C MET A 81 -13.61 15.51 -3.25
N ALA A 82 -13.45 16.18 -2.11
CA ALA A 82 -12.21 16.09 -1.34
C ALA A 82 -12.06 14.69 -0.76
N TYR A 83 -10.84 14.17 -0.77
CA TYR A 83 -10.47 12.90 -0.14
C TYR A 83 -9.39 13.14 0.92
N THR A 84 -9.41 12.34 1.97
CA THR A 84 -8.36 12.36 3.00
C THR A 84 -7.07 11.78 2.42
N THR A 85 -6.00 12.56 2.47
CA THR A 85 -4.68 12.10 2.05
C THR A 85 -4.06 11.13 3.06
N VAL A 86 -3.10 10.31 2.64
CA VAL A 86 -2.34 9.44 3.56
C VAL A 86 -1.71 10.26 4.70
N SER A 87 -1.13 11.42 4.39
CA SER A 87 -0.56 12.32 5.40
C SER A 87 -1.58 12.79 6.43
N GLN A 88 -2.75 13.25 5.98
CA GLN A 88 -3.85 13.68 6.85
C GLN A 88 -4.42 12.52 7.68
N PHE A 89 -4.46 11.31 7.12
CA PHE A 89 -4.89 10.15 7.87
C PHE A 89 -3.92 9.84 9.01
N LEU A 90 -2.61 9.83 8.71
CA LEU A 90 -1.56 9.60 9.71
C LEU A 90 -1.55 10.64 10.83
N ASP A 91 -1.92 11.90 10.55
CA ASP A 91 -2.05 12.94 11.59
C ASP A 91 -3.04 12.56 12.71
N ASN A 92 -4.02 11.69 12.44
CA ASN A 92 -5.00 11.25 13.45
C ASN A 92 -4.49 10.08 14.31
N LEU A 93 -3.29 9.56 14.05
CA LEU A 93 -2.70 8.42 14.75
C LEU A 93 -1.54 8.81 15.68
N VAL A 94 -1.16 10.09 15.69
CA VAL A 94 -0.04 10.64 16.46
C VAL A 94 -0.54 11.33 17.72
#